data_AF-A0A9P0QN64-F1
#
_entry.id   AF-A0A9P0QN64-F1
#
_cell.length_a   1.000
_cell.length_b   1.000
_cell.length_c   1.000
_cell.angle_alpha   90.00
_cell.angle_beta   90.00
_cell.angle_gamma   90.00
#
_symmetry.space_group_name_H-M   'P 1'
#
loop_
_entity.id
_entity.type
_entity.pdbx_description
1 polymer ?
#
loop_
_entity_poly.entity_id
_entity_poly.type
_entity_poly.pdbx_seq_one_letter_code
_entity_poly.pdbx_strand_id
1 'polypeptide(L)'
;MAFVPRRTFPNYNLPLANFKGHHQKALTKFGHLAPQIDLVLEVRDSRAPISTTNVIFDKVLAHKQKIVLYSKKDLSVLKKNLLDKWHAQENEQYMFIDARNKKDATKVIDLVAKHYRSLNPPPPLGLRLMVIGMPNVGKSTLVNSLRDVGYISQLSNNRVSSKRSKVARTGGQPGVTKATSEIIRISESPDLLMHDTPGVFLPSVKDAETMLALSLVGCVHSSFIDPVVQADYLLYLLNLQDPKGKLYSEYLPHPTNSIMELLHGIAKKRDVLKMTKPLHWSVGEPLEETFDELGMANHWVNLWKQGKSPKYKGLFDLSAIVETNGEALREIFQQEKERVGTMNISEKITDSLGNDGSGKEKHRKRTAKDREYDLKNRLFKI
;
A
#
# COMPACT_ATOMS: atom_id res chain seq x y z
N MET A 1 36.81 5.10 -15.25
CA MET A 1 35.59 5.76 -15.75
C MET A 1 34.62 5.95 -14.59
N ALA A 2 33.87 7.04 -14.54
CA ALA A 2 32.82 7.21 -13.53
C ALA A 2 31.68 6.22 -13.78
N PHE A 3 31.12 5.62 -12.74
CA PHE A 3 29.98 4.72 -12.84
C PHE A 3 28.75 5.45 -13.40
N VAL A 4 28.03 4.79 -14.31
CA VAL A 4 26.81 5.32 -14.92
C VAL A 4 25.65 4.37 -14.59
N PRO A 5 24.66 4.80 -13.78
CA PRO A 5 23.43 4.04 -13.58
C PRO A 5 22.72 3.74 -14.90
N ARG A 6 22.07 2.57 -14.96
CA ARG A 6 21.10 2.31 -16.03
C ARG A 6 20.05 3.43 -16.07
N ARG A 7 19.64 3.83 -17.28
CA ARG A 7 18.56 4.81 -17.49
C ARG A 7 17.19 4.17 -17.70
N THR A 8 17.19 2.90 -18.05
CA THR A 8 16.01 2.08 -18.29
C THR A 8 16.21 0.72 -17.63
N PHE A 9 15.11 0.11 -17.22
CA PHE A 9 15.13 -1.26 -16.72
C PHE A 9 14.87 -2.24 -17.88
N PRO A 10 15.53 -3.42 -17.93
CA PRO A 10 15.25 -4.40 -18.96
C PRO A 10 13.77 -4.82 -18.97
N ASN A 11 13.22 -5.00 -20.17
CA ASN A 11 11.82 -5.38 -20.33
C ASN A 11 11.66 -6.89 -20.09
N TYR A 12 11.42 -7.28 -18.83
CA TYR A 12 11.09 -8.66 -18.47
C TYR A 12 9.61 -8.95 -18.76
N ASN A 13 9.33 -10.13 -19.32
CA ASN A 13 7.95 -10.60 -19.50
C ASN A 13 7.38 -11.05 -18.14
N LEU A 14 6.85 -10.10 -17.36
CA LEU A 14 6.29 -10.36 -16.04
C LEU A 14 4.79 -10.66 -16.10
N PRO A 15 4.30 -11.67 -15.36
CA PRO A 15 2.87 -11.88 -15.23
C PRO A 15 2.26 -10.70 -14.47
N LEU A 16 1.38 -9.94 -15.10
CA LEU A 16 0.66 -8.85 -14.45
C LEU A 16 -0.49 -9.41 -13.61
N ALA A 17 -0.61 -8.94 -12.37
CA ALA A 17 -1.61 -9.47 -11.47
C ALA A 17 -3.01 -9.04 -11.91
N ASN A 18 -3.94 -9.99 -11.94
CA ASN A 18 -5.33 -9.79 -12.30
C ASN A 18 -6.25 -10.36 -11.21
N PHE A 19 -6.84 -9.49 -10.40
CA PHE A 19 -7.54 -9.89 -9.17
C PHE A 19 -9.05 -10.07 -9.39
N LYS A 20 -9.47 -10.80 -10.43
CA LYS A 20 -10.90 -11.01 -10.77
C LYS A 20 -11.69 -11.55 -9.57
N GLY A 21 -12.80 -10.88 -9.23
CA GLY A 21 -13.79 -11.36 -8.24
C GLY A 21 -13.61 -10.86 -6.80
N HIS A 22 -12.38 -10.76 -6.28
CA HIS A 22 -12.16 -10.22 -4.92
C HIS A 22 -12.40 -8.71 -4.84
N HIS A 23 -11.99 -7.95 -5.87
CA HIS A 23 -12.23 -6.52 -5.94
C HIS A 23 -13.74 -6.21 -6.08
N GLN A 24 -14.50 -7.01 -6.85
CA GLN A 24 -15.93 -6.75 -7.07
C GLN A 24 -16.72 -6.76 -5.77
N LYS A 25 -16.51 -7.77 -4.92
CA LYS A 25 -17.16 -7.84 -3.60
C LYS A 25 -16.84 -6.62 -2.74
N ALA A 26 -15.60 -6.16 -2.78
CA ALA A 26 -15.20 -5.00 -2.01
C ALA A 26 -15.77 -3.69 -2.58
N LEU A 27 -15.82 -3.52 -3.91
CA LEU A 27 -16.43 -2.35 -4.55
C LEU A 27 -17.94 -2.26 -4.34
N THR A 28 -18.67 -3.37 -4.47
CA THR A 28 -20.11 -3.41 -4.14
C THR A 28 -20.33 -2.99 -2.70
N LYS A 29 -19.50 -3.50 -1.78
CA LYS A 29 -19.56 -3.10 -0.37
C LYS A 29 -19.26 -1.61 -0.17
N PHE A 30 -18.26 -1.07 -0.86
CA PHE A 30 -17.97 0.36 -0.82
C PHE A 30 -19.14 1.19 -1.31
N GLY A 31 -19.80 0.78 -2.40
CA GLY A 31 -21.00 1.47 -2.88
C GLY A 31 -22.14 1.51 -1.86
N HIS A 32 -22.39 0.40 -1.14
CA HIS A 32 -23.41 0.39 -0.08
C HIS A 32 -23.02 1.23 1.16
N LEU A 33 -21.72 1.34 1.45
CA LEU A 33 -21.23 2.14 2.56
C LEU A 33 -21.10 3.63 2.21
N ALA A 34 -20.80 3.96 0.95
CA ALA A 34 -20.49 5.31 0.51
C ALA A 34 -21.53 6.37 0.93
N PRO A 35 -22.86 6.14 0.85
CA PRO A 35 -23.85 7.09 1.33
C PRO A 35 -23.72 7.44 2.82
N GLN A 36 -23.15 6.54 3.61
CA GLN A 36 -22.97 6.70 5.06
C GLN A 36 -21.61 7.31 5.45
N ILE A 37 -20.71 7.54 4.50
CA ILE A 37 -19.37 8.06 4.77
C ILE A 37 -19.34 9.57 4.55
N ASP A 38 -18.78 10.30 5.49
CA ASP A 38 -18.58 11.76 5.40
C ASP A 38 -17.20 12.10 4.84
N LEU A 39 -16.16 11.37 5.26
CA LEU A 39 -14.77 11.64 4.92
C LEU A 39 -13.97 10.35 4.62
N VAL A 40 -13.12 10.41 3.61
CA VAL A 40 -12.27 9.28 3.18
C VAL A 40 -10.81 9.55 3.55
N LEU A 41 -10.17 8.56 4.16
CA LEU A 41 -8.72 8.55 4.40
C LEU A 41 -8.06 7.55 3.43
N GLU A 42 -7.41 8.06 2.39
CA GLU A 42 -6.70 7.23 1.41
C GLU A 42 -5.27 7.00 1.85
N VAL A 43 -4.91 5.77 2.18
CA VAL A 43 -3.56 5.41 2.63
C VAL A 43 -2.72 4.93 1.45
N ARG A 44 -1.61 5.61 1.19
CA ARG A 44 -0.60 5.26 0.18
C ARG A 44 0.73 4.91 0.87
N ASP A 45 1.55 4.05 0.27
CA ASP A 45 2.90 3.76 0.80
C ASP A 45 3.86 4.86 0.32
N SER A 46 4.51 5.59 1.23
CA SER A 46 5.39 6.71 0.86
C SER A 46 6.58 6.28 0.01
N ARG A 47 6.92 4.98 -0.03
CA ARG A 47 8.01 4.47 -0.88
C ARG A 47 7.56 4.32 -2.33
N ALA A 48 6.28 4.03 -2.58
CA ALA A 48 5.70 3.93 -3.92
C ALA A 48 4.38 4.74 -3.99
N PRO A 49 4.46 6.08 -3.86
CA PRO A 49 3.29 6.95 -3.69
C PRO A 49 2.36 6.97 -4.90
N ILE A 50 2.87 6.72 -6.11
CA ILE A 50 2.12 6.74 -7.36
C ILE A 50 1.56 5.35 -7.62
N SER A 51 2.38 4.30 -7.56
CA SER A 51 1.94 2.93 -7.81
C SER A 51 0.90 2.44 -6.80
N THR A 52 0.94 2.94 -5.55
CA THR A 52 -0.06 2.58 -4.53
C THR A 52 -1.34 3.41 -4.56
N THR A 53 -1.46 4.36 -5.50
CA THR A 53 -2.71 5.08 -5.76
C THR A 53 -3.68 4.12 -6.45
N ASN A 54 -4.91 4.05 -5.95
CA ASN A 54 -5.93 3.20 -6.56
C ASN A 54 -7.10 4.04 -7.07
N VAL A 55 -7.06 4.37 -8.36
CA VAL A 55 -8.04 5.22 -9.05
C VAL A 55 -9.46 4.65 -9.05
N ILE A 56 -9.64 3.36 -8.71
CA ILE A 56 -10.97 2.75 -8.65
C ILE A 56 -11.85 3.38 -7.57
N PHE A 57 -11.23 3.89 -6.50
CA PHE A 57 -11.93 4.53 -5.41
C PHE A 57 -12.53 5.85 -5.82
N ASP A 58 -11.85 6.60 -6.70
CA ASP A 58 -12.35 7.88 -7.22
C ASP A 58 -13.68 7.68 -7.98
N LYS A 59 -13.94 6.48 -8.53
CA LYS A 59 -15.23 6.16 -9.15
C LYS A 59 -16.33 5.88 -8.13
N VAL A 60 -16.04 5.09 -7.09
CA VAL A 60 -17.05 4.69 -6.09
C VAL A 60 -17.31 5.79 -5.05
N LEU A 61 -16.35 6.70 -4.87
CA LEU A 61 -16.35 7.76 -3.85
C LEU A 61 -16.21 9.16 -4.47
N ALA A 62 -16.62 9.33 -5.73
CA ALA A 62 -16.39 10.54 -6.54
C ALA A 62 -16.75 11.88 -5.88
N HIS A 63 -17.74 11.88 -4.98
CA HIS A 63 -18.23 13.09 -4.31
C HIS A 63 -17.82 13.20 -2.84
N LYS A 64 -16.95 12.30 -2.35
CA LYS A 64 -16.50 12.30 -0.96
C LYS A 64 -15.23 13.09 -0.81
N GLN A 65 -15.17 13.93 0.23
CA GLN A 65 -13.92 14.57 0.58
C GLN A 65 -12.88 13.52 0.99
N LYS A 66 -11.63 13.76 0.60
CA LYS A 66 -10.55 12.80 0.74
C LYS A 66 -9.33 13.48 1.35
N ILE A 67 -8.67 12.77 2.27
CA ILE A 67 -7.37 13.13 2.82
C ILE A 67 -6.40 11.99 2.49
N VAL A 68 -5.30 12.31 1.81
CA VAL A 68 -4.28 11.33 1.44
C VAL A 68 -3.22 11.20 2.52
N LEU A 69 -3.07 10.01 3.05
CA LEU A 69 -2.10 9.68 4.09
C LEU A 69 -0.95 8.86 3.49
N TYR A 70 0.21 9.49 3.35
CA TYR A 70 1.45 8.85 2.92
C TYR A 70 2.09 8.15 4.12
N SER A 71 1.84 6.85 4.22
CA SER A 71 2.26 5.96 5.29
C SER A 71 3.73 5.53 5.19
N LYS A 72 4.27 4.94 6.26
CA LYS A 72 5.66 4.44 6.31
C LYS A 72 6.69 5.53 5.96
N LYS A 73 6.42 6.77 6.38
CA LYS A 73 7.34 7.90 6.12
C LYS A 73 8.74 7.65 6.68
N ASP A 74 8.85 6.83 7.73
CA ASP A 74 10.12 6.43 8.32
C ASP A 74 11.00 5.60 7.39
N LEU A 75 10.40 4.94 6.38
CA LEU A 75 11.07 4.10 5.38
C LEU A 75 11.24 4.77 4.01
N SER A 76 10.78 6.00 3.84
CA SER A 76 10.80 6.72 2.57
C SER A 76 11.68 7.95 2.62
N VAL A 77 12.23 8.32 1.46
CA VAL A 77 12.94 9.58 1.22
C VAL A 77 12.08 10.57 0.40
N LEU A 78 10.77 10.32 0.28
CA LEU A 78 9.83 11.17 -0.43
C LEU A 78 9.83 12.59 0.15
N LYS A 79 10.03 13.58 -0.73
CA LYS A 79 10.18 14.98 -0.33
C LYS A 79 8.82 15.67 -0.23
N LYS A 80 8.66 16.52 0.78
CA LYS A 80 7.42 17.30 1.00
C LYS A 80 7.11 18.26 -0.15
N ASN A 81 8.14 18.92 -0.70
CA ASN A 81 7.97 19.85 -1.82
C ASN A 81 7.40 19.17 -3.08
N LEU A 82 7.70 17.89 -3.31
CA LEU A 82 7.15 17.12 -4.41
C LEU A 82 5.66 16.85 -4.20
N LEU A 83 5.27 16.46 -2.98
CA LEU A 83 3.85 16.33 -2.62
C LEU A 83 3.10 17.66 -2.69
N ASP A 84 3.70 18.76 -2.20
CA ASP A 84 3.12 20.10 -2.32
C ASP A 84 2.80 20.42 -3.80
N LYS A 85 3.69 20.09 -4.74
CA LYS A 85 3.46 20.24 -6.18
C LYS A 85 2.35 19.32 -6.71
N TRP A 86 2.28 18.08 -6.25
CA TRP A 86 1.27 17.10 -6.70
C TRP A 86 -0.13 17.45 -6.22
N HIS A 87 -0.26 18.02 -5.02
CA HIS A 87 -1.56 18.30 -4.37
C HIS A 87 -2.04 19.74 -4.55
N ALA A 88 -1.18 20.69 -4.96
CA ALA A 88 -1.52 22.11 -5.07
C ALA A 88 -2.73 22.41 -5.96
N GLN A 89 -2.88 21.71 -7.08
CA GLN A 89 -3.92 22.04 -8.06
C GLN A 89 -5.29 21.39 -7.77
N GLU A 90 -5.31 20.23 -7.09
CA GLU A 90 -6.56 19.53 -6.71
C GLU A 90 -7.11 20.00 -5.34
N ASN A 91 -6.39 20.88 -4.65
CA ASN A 91 -6.67 21.30 -3.27
C ASN A 91 -6.90 20.10 -2.33
N GLU A 92 -6.24 18.98 -2.61
CA GLU A 92 -6.36 17.73 -1.87
C GLU A 92 -5.49 17.80 -0.61
N GLN A 93 -6.08 17.53 0.54
CA GLN A 93 -5.33 17.51 1.79
C GLN A 93 -4.48 16.26 1.87
N TYR A 94 -3.22 16.40 2.30
CA TYR A 94 -2.34 15.26 2.48
C TYR A 94 -1.50 15.35 3.77
N MET A 95 -1.01 14.20 4.25
CA MET A 95 -0.12 14.13 5.41
C MET A 95 0.87 12.95 5.32
N PHE A 96 2.12 13.17 5.74
CA PHE A 96 3.08 12.10 5.99
C PHE A 96 2.92 11.50 7.38
N ILE A 97 2.77 10.18 7.47
CA ILE A 97 2.60 9.48 8.73
C ILE A 97 3.50 8.24 8.84
N ASP A 98 4.02 7.98 10.03
CA ASP A 98 4.30 6.61 10.46
C ASP A 98 3.09 6.14 11.26
N ALA A 99 2.34 5.19 10.70
CA ALA A 99 1.12 4.67 11.32
C ALA A 99 1.37 4.01 12.69
N ARG A 100 2.62 3.69 13.05
CA ARG A 100 2.99 3.17 14.39
C ARG A 100 3.31 4.28 15.38
N ASN A 101 3.55 5.51 14.90
CA ASN A 101 3.91 6.65 15.71
C ASN A 101 2.65 7.32 16.27
N LYS A 102 2.54 7.36 17.61
CA LYS A 102 1.37 7.96 18.30
C LYS A 102 1.21 9.46 18.04
N LYS A 103 2.31 10.21 17.87
CA LYS A 103 2.24 11.65 17.58
C LYS A 103 1.62 11.90 16.20
N ASP A 104 1.96 11.06 15.22
CA ASP A 104 1.34 11.15 13.89
C ASP A 104 -0.12 10.74 13.91
N ALA A 105 -0.47 9.67 14.63
CA ALA A 105 -1.87 9.29 14.83
C ALA A 105 -2.69 10.40 15.51
N THR A 106 -2.10 11.11 16.49
CA THR A 106 -2.72 12.28 17.13
C THR A 106 -2.99 13.39 16.11
N LYS A 107 -1.99 13.74 15.29
CA LYS A 107 -2.14 14.75 14.22
C LYS A 107 -3.24 14.39 13.22
N VAL A 108 -3.41 13.11 12.89
CA VAL A 108 -4.50 12.65 12.02
C VAL A 108 -5.86 12.85 12.71
N ILE A 109 -5.99 12.50 13.99
CA ILE A 109 -7.23 12.76 14.76
C ILE A 109 -7.53 14.26 14.81
N ASP A 110 -6.53 15.10 15.11
CA ASP A 110 -6.70 16.55 15.18
C ASP A 110 -7.15 17.15 13.84
N LEU A 111 -6.57 16.67 12.74
CA LEU A 111 -6.96 17.06 11.38
C LEU A 111 -8.42 16.71 11.09
N VAL A 112 -8.83 15.48 11.41
CA VAL A 112 -10.20 15.01 11.21
C VAL A 112 -11.18 15.74 12.14
N ALA A 113 -10.81 15.99 13.39
CA ALA A 113 -11.62 16.75 14.35
C ALA A 113 -11.79 18.21 13.91
N LYS A 114 -10.74 18.82 13.34
CA LYS A 114 -10.82 20.15 12.72
C LYS A 114 -11.77 20.13 11.53
N HIS A 115 -11.71 19.10 10.70
CA HIS A 115 -12.66 18.93 9.59
C HIS A 115 -14.10 18.83 10.09
N TYR A 116 -14.39 17.97 11.08
CA TYR A 116 -15.71 17.88 11.71
C TYR A 116 -16.25 19.24 12.17
N ARG A 117 -15.43 20.03 12.87
CA ARG A 117 -15.80 21.36 13.37
C ARG A 117 -16.01 22.41 12.27
N SER A 118 -15.44 22.18 11.07
CA SER A 118 -15.64 23.07 9.92
C SER A 118 -16.95 22.83 9.18
N LEU A 119 -17.61 21.69 9.42
CA LEU A 119 -18.93 21.38 8.86
C LEU A 119 -20.00 22.18 9.61
N ASN A 120 -20.93 22.80 8.88
CA ASN A 120 -21.99 23.62 9.45
C ASN A 120 -23.38 23.24 8.88
N PRO A 121 -24.29 22.63 9.67
CA PRO A 121 -24.05 22.13 11.03
C PRO A 121 -23.13 20.88 11.00
N PRO A 122 -22.38 20.61 12.08
CA PRO A 122 -21.62 19.37 12.18
C PRO A 122 -22.56 18.16 12.25
N PRO A 123 -22.17 16.99 11.72
CA PRO A 123 -22.98 15.78 11.79
C PRO A 123 -23.38 15.43 13.23
N PRO A 124 -24.70 15.34 13.55
CA PRO A 124 -25.17 15.15 14.92
C PRO A 124 -24.87 13.76 15.48
N LEU A 125 -24.63 12.77 14.61
CA LEU A 125 -24.30 11.39 14.98
C LEU A 125 -22.80 11.08 14.84
N GLY A 126 -21.95 12.11 14.88
CA GLY A 126 -20.52 11.99 14.68
C GLY A 126 -20.10 11.90 13.21
N LEU A 127 -18.80 12.04 12.97
CA LEU A 127 -18.20 11.96 11.63
C LEU A 127 -17.89 10.51 11.28
N ARG A 128 -18.41 10.03 10.16
CA ARG A 128 -18.16 8.67 9.64
C ARG A 128 -17.04 8.68 8.62
N LEU A 129 -15.96 7.97 8.96
CA LEU A 129 -14.73 7.86 8.19
C LEU A 129 -14.65 6.51 7.48
N MET A 130 -14.04 6.51 6.31
CA MET A 130 -13.63 5.27 5.64
C MET A 130 -12.14 5.30 5.32
N VAL A 131 -11.42 4.26 5.75
CA VAL A 131 -10.00 4.09 5.40
C VAL A 131 -9.89 3.19 4.17
N ILE A 132 -9.27 3.68 3.10
CA ILE A 132 -9.09 2.96 1.82
C ILE A 132 -7.61 2.90 1.42
N GLY A 133 -7.28 2.09 0.41
CA GLY A 133 -5.92 1.97 -0.15
C GLY A 133 -5.52 0.53 -0.47
N MET A 134 -4.41 0.38 -1.20
CA MET A 134 -3.86 -0.93 -1.62
C MET A 134 -3.55 -1.85 -0.42
N PRO A 135 -3.52 -3.19 -0.59
CA PRO A 135 -3.08 -4.11 0.47
C PRO A 135 -1.72 -3.71 1.06
N ASN A 136 -1.49 -3.97 2.36
CA ASN A 136 -0.19 -3.78 3.03
C ASN A 136 0.41 -2.35 3.07
N VAL A 137 -0.32 -1.33 2.62
CA VAL A 137 0.04 0.09 2.82
C VAL A 137 -0.09 0.56 4.28
N GLY A 138 -0.52 -0.29 5.22
CA GLY A 138 -0.55 0.05 6.65
C GLY A 138 -1.89 0.57 7.20
N LYS A 139 -3.00 0.39 6.46
CA LYS A 139 -4.37 0.73 6.92
C LYS A 139 -4.71 0.17 8.31
N SER A 140 -4.58 -1.14 8.50
CA SER A 140 -4.92 -1.78 9.79
C SER A 140 -4.00 -1.33 10.93
N THR A 141 -2.75 -0.97 10.64
CA THR A 141 -1.85 -0.36 11.64
C THR A 141 -2.35 1.04 12.02
N LEU A 142 -2.74 1.85 11.03
CA LEU A 142 -3.30 3.18 11.25
C LEU A 142 -4.58 3.10 12.09
N VAL A 143 -5.55 2.28 11.71
CA VAL A 143 -6.82 2.07 12.44
C VAL A 143 -6.57 1.74 13.91
N ASN A 144 -5.66 0.79 14.18
CA ASN A 144 -5.32 0.40 15.55
C ASN A 144 -4.68 1.56 16.34
N SER A 145 -3.78 2.32 15.72
CA SER A 145 -3.13 3.47 16.36
C SER A 145 -4.08 4.64 16.63
N LEU A 146 -4.99 4.93 15.69
CA LEU A 146 -6.02 5.95 15.88
C LEU A 146 -6.96 5.59 17.03
N ARG A 147 -7.40 4.33 17.12
CA ARG A 147 -8.22 3.87 18.25
C ARG A 147 -7.46 3.92 19.59
N ASP A 148 -6.17 3.54 19.61
CA ASP A 148 -5.36 3.60 20.84
C ASP A 148 -5.24 5.03 21.36
N VAL A 149 -4.93 5.98 20.47
CA VAL A 149 -4.71 7.38 20.82
C VAL A 149 -6.02 8.11 21.10
N GLY A 150 -7.00 8.04 20.20
CA GLY A 150 -8.18 8.90 20.28
C GLY A 150 -9.30 8.38 21.16
N TYR A 151 -9.33 7.08 21.50
CA TYR A 151 -10.42 6.48 22.28
C TYR A 151 -9.89 5.80 23.55
N ILE A 152 -8.94 4.86 23.43
CA ILE A 152 -8.47 4.08 24.57
C ILE A 152 -7.73 4.94 25.59
N SER A 153 -6.88 5.88 25.13
CA SER A 153 -6.14 6.77 26.04
C SER A 153 -7.04 7.76 26.78
N GLN A 154 -8.20 8.10 26.23
CA GLN A 154 -9.18 8.98 26.86
C GLN A 154 -10.00 8.25 27.95
N LEU A 155 -10.19 6.93 27.81
CA LEU A 155 -10.93 6.08 28.75
C LEU A 155 -10.11 5.57 29.94
N SER A 156 -8.80 5.87 30.02
CA SER A 156 -7.88 5.19 30.94
C SER A 156 -7.92 5.64 32.41
N ASN A 157 -8.85 6.52 32.81
CA ASN A 157 -9.02 6.85 34.23
C ASN A 157 -9.66 5.72 35.05
N ASN A 158 -10.12 4.61 34.43
CA ASN A 158 -10.84 3.52 35.13
C ASN A 158 -10.59 2.09 34.59
N ARG A 159 -9.38 1.76 34.08
CA ARG A 159 -9.11 0.38 33.57
C ARG A 159 -8.22 -0.46 34.48
N VAL A 160 -8.71 -1.65 34.84
CA VAL A 160 -8.05 -2.69 35.67
C VAL A 160 -7.10 -3.59 34.87
N SER A 161 -7.14 -3.57 33.52
CA SER A 161 -6.31 -4.42 32.66
C SER A 161 -5.42 -3.61 31.71
N SER A 162 -4.11 -3.93 31.71
CA SER A 162 -3.08 -3.33 30.85
C SER A 162 -3.02 -3.90 29.44
N LYS A 163 -3.75 -5.00 29.16
CA LYS A 163 -3.69 -5.72 27.88
C LYS A 163 -4.65 -5.08 26.86
N ARG A 164 -4.09 -4.40 25.87
CA ARG A 164 -4.84 -3.69 24.82
C ARG A 164 -5.28 -4.66 23.72
N SER A 165 -6.59 -4.79 23.48
CA SER A 165 -7.10 -5.57 22.36
C SER A 165 -6.96 -4.81 21.04
N LYS A 166 -6.24 -5.40 20.08
CA LYS A 166 -6.18 -4.90 18.70
C LYS A 166 -7.51 -5.19 18.00
N VAL A 167 -8.04 -4.23 17.25
CA VAL A 167 -9.30 -4.42 16.50
C VAL A 167 -9.03 -5.01 15.13
N ALA A 168 -8.05 -4.45 14.43
CA ALA A 168 -7.69 -4.92 13.09
C ALA A 168 -6.49 -5.88 13.17
N ARG A 169 -6.59 -7.03 12.48
CA ARG A 169 -5.45 -7.97 12.31
C ARG A 169 -4.38 -7.34 11.42
N THR A 170 -3.12 -7.46 11.81
CA THR A 170 -1.96 -6.92 11.08
C THR A 170 -1.02 -8.06 10.66
N GLY A 171 -0.60 -8.10 9.39
CA GLY A 171 0.38 -9.05 8.87
C GLY A 171 0.97 -8.56 7.55
N GLY A 172 2.15 -9.08 7.16
CA GLY A 172 2.88 -8.63 5.97
C GLY A 172 2.45 -9.27 4.65
N GLN A 173 1.56 -10.27 4.69
CA GLN A 173 1.05 -10.95 3.50
C GLN A 173 -0.25 -10.30 3.01
N PRO A 174 -0.43 -10.08 1.70
CA PRO A 174 -1.70 -9.58 1.17
C PRO A 174 -2.88 -10.49 1.55
N GLY A 175 -4.04 -9.90 1.86
CA GLY A 175 -5.27 -10.66 2.17
C GLY A 175 -5.43 -11.14 3.62
N VAL A 176 -4.63 -10.62 4.57
CA VAL A 176 -4.78 -10.93 6.01
C VAL A 176 -6.08 -10.37 6.60
N THR A 177 -6.55 -9.22 6.14
CA THR A 177 -7.84 -8.62 6.57
C THR A 177 -8.99 -9.21 5.74
N LYS A 178 -9.66 -10.24 6.27
CA LYS A 178 -10.70 -11.02 5.55
C LYS A 178 -12.15 -10.67 5.93
N ALA A 179 -12.39 -9.99 7.05
CA ALA A 179 -13.71 -9.60 7.53
C ALA A 179 -13.76 -8.09 7.77
N THR A 180 -14.85 -7.44 7.37
CA THR A 180 -15.03 -5.99 7.45
C THR A 180 -16.42 -5.68 7.95
N SER A 181 -16.59 -5.59 9.27
CA SER A 181 -17.96 -5.46 9.78
C SER A 181 -18.03 -4.74 11.12
N GLU A 182 -17.04 -3.93 11.49
CA GLU A 182 -17.11 -3.18 12.74
C GLU A 182 -16.89 -1.70 12.46
N ILE A 183 -17.90 -0.90 12.83
CA ILE A 183 -17.73 0.53 12.99
C ILE A 183 -16.88 0.70 14.25
N ILE A 184 -15.71 1.31 14.10
CA ILE A 184 -14.74 1.51 15.18
C ILE A 184 -14.84 2.96 15.61
N ARG A 185 -15.29 3.22 16.83
CA ARG A 185 -15.17 4.55 17.43
C ARG A 185 -13.69 4.83 17.73
N ILE A 186 -13.17 5.91 17.17
CA ILE A 186 -11.77 6.33 17.33
C ILE A 186 -11.62 7.59 18.17
N SER A 187 -12.69 8.34 18.44
CA SER A 187 -12.71 9.46 19.39
C SER A 187 -14.13 9.74 19.89
N GLU A 188 -14.27 10.25 21.12
CA GLU A 188 -15.58 10.62 21.70
C GLU A 188 -15.90 12.11 21.59
N SER A 189 -14.88 12.96 21.46
CA SER A 189 -15.04 14.42 21.40
C SER A 189 -14.08 15.05 20.39
N PRO A 190 -14.52 15.29 19.13
CA PRO A 190 -15.83 14.94 18.58
C PRO A 190 -16.01 13.43 18.38
N ASP A 191 -17.24 12.97 18.20
CA ASP A 191 -17.53 11.57 17.92
C ASP A 191 -17.04 11.19 16.51
N LEU A 192 -16.02 10.33 16.44
CA LEU A 192 -15.39 9.90 15.20
C LEU A 192 -15.55 8.38 15.05
N LEU A 193 -16.25 7.97 14.01
CA LEU A 193 -16.59 6.58 13.70
C LEU A 193 -15.86 6.15 12.43
N MET A 194 -15.20 5.00 12.43
CA MET A 194 -14.38 4.55 11.31
C MET A 194 -14.82 3.17 10.82
N HIS A 195 -15.06 3.06 9.52
CA HIS A 195 -15.22 1.78 8.84
C HIS A 195 -13.85 1.21 8.47
N ASP A 196 -13.47 0.09 9.09
CA ASP A 196 -12.31 -0.69 8.62
C ASP A 196 -12.69 -1.45 7.34
N THR A 197 -11.89 -1.28 6.30
CA THR A 197 -12.14 -1.88 4.98
C THR A 197 -10.92 -2.69 4.53
N PRO A 198 -11.13 -3.78 3.76
CA PRO A 198 -10.01 -4.62 3.38
C PRO A 198 -9.16 -3.83 2.39
N GLY A 199 -7.88 -4.14 2.28
CA GLY A 199 -7.10 -3.60 1.17
C GLY A 199 -7.70 -4.06 -0.16
N VAL A 200 -8.08 -3.10 -1.01
CA VAL A 200 -8.54 -3.41 -2.36
C VAL A 200 -7.42 -3.16 -3.32
N PHE A 201 -7.00 -4.25 -3.95
CA PHE A 201 -6.02 -4.22 -5.02
C PHE A 201 -6.70 -3.82 -6.32
N LEU A 202 -5.93 -3.23 -7.25
CA LEU A 202 -6.41 -2.91 -8.59
C LEU A 202 -6.93 -4.17 -9.33
N PRO A 203 -7.88 -4.02 -10.26
CA PRO A 203 -8.39 -5.14 -11.03
C PRO A 203 -7.32 -5.78 -11.90
N SER A 204 -6.49 -4.94 -12.53
CA SER A 204 -5.27 -5.32 -13.24
C SER A 204 -4.19 -4.26 -13.04
N VAL A 205 -2.93 -4.70 -12.95
CA VAL A 205 -1.77 -3.80 -12.94
C VAL A 205 -1.49 -3.32 -14.37
N LYS A 206 -1.14 -2.04 -14.53
CA LYS A 206 -0.97 -1.40 -15.83
C LYS A 206 0.30 -1.84 -16.60
N ASP A 207 1.42 -1.99 -15.89
CA ASP A 207 2.72 -2.24 -16.50
C ASP A 207 3.68 -2.97 -15.53
N ALA A 208 4.81 -3.43 -16.07
CA ALA A 208 5.83 -4.18 -15.34
C ALA A 208 6.50 -3.36 -14.22
N GLU A 209 6.76 -2.07 -14.46
CA GLU A 209 7.40 -1.18 -13.47
C GLU A 209 6.50 -1.00 -12.23
N THR A 210 5.21 -0.78 -12.44
CA THR A 210 4.20 -0.69 -11.38
C THR A 210 4.09 -2.01 -10.64
N MET A 211 4.13 -3.14 -11.35
CA MET A 211 4.09 -4.48 -10.76
C MET A 211 5.30 -4.72 -9.83
N LEU A 212 6.50 -4.35 -10.29
CA LEU A 212 7.73 -4.44 -9.51
C LEU A 212 7.71 -3.49 -8.31
N ALA A 213 7.28 -2.24 -8.48
CA ALA A 213 7.12 -1.26 -7.40
C ALA A 213 6.15 -1.76 -6.31
N LEU A 214 4.95 -2.23 -6.71
CA LEU A 214 3.96 -2.82 -5.82
C LEU A 214 4.49 -4.05 -5.10
N SER A 215 5.30 -4.86 -5.76
CA SER A 215 5.96 -6.01 -5.15
C SER A 215 7.02 -5.58 -4.12
N LEU A 216 7.80 -4.52 -4.38
CA LEU A 216 8.80 -3.97 -3.45
C LEU A 216 8.15 -3.39 -2.19
N VAL A 217 6.95 -2.84 -2.27
CA VAL A 217 6.19 -2.40 -1.08
C VAL A 217 5.36 -3.50 -0.42
N GLY A 218 5.32 -4.69 -1.02
CA GLY A 218 4.62 -5.87 -0.49
C GLY A 218 3.12 -5.88 -0.76
N CYS A 219 2.61 -5.10 -1.72
CA CYS A 219 1.21 -5.15 -2.14
C CYS A 219 0.89 -6.43 -2.94
N VAL A 220 1.90 -7.00 -3.61
CA VAL A 220 1.82 -8.23 -4.41
C VAL A 220 2.52 -9.37 -3.67
N HIS A 221 2.00 -10.59 -3.79
CA HIS A 221 2.61 -11.78 -3.18
C HIS A 221 3.96 -12.11 -3.86
N SER A 222 4.94 -12.59 -3.09
CA SER A 222 6.31 -12.80 -3.56
C SER A 222 6.44 -13.83 -4.69
N SER A 223 5.48 -14.74 -4.83
CA SER A 223 5.50 -15.78 -5.88
C SER A 223 5.21 -15.26 -7.29
N PHE A 224 4.76 -14.01 -7.46
CA PHE A 224 4.39 -13.47 -8.77
C PHE A 224 5.59 -12.94 -9.56
N ILE A 225 6.72 -12.68 -8.90
CA ILE A 225 7.87 -12.06 -9.54
C ILE A 225 9.09 -12.88 -9.17
N ASP A 226 9.93 -13.14 -10.17
CA ASP A 226 11.23 -13.74 -9.95
C ASP A 226 12.04 -12.91 -8.92
N PRO A 227 12.57 -13.52 -7.84
CA PRO A 227 13.30 -12.80 -6.80
C PRO A 227 14.51 -12.03 -7.34
N VAL A 228 15.26 -12.58 -8.29
CA VAL A 228 16.46 -11.96 -8.87
C VAL A 228 16.06 -10.74 -9.70
N VAL A 229 14.99 -10.83 -10.50
CA VAL A 229 14.46 -9.68 -11.25
C VAL A 229 13.99 -8.58 -10.28
N GLN A 230 13.30 -8.94 -9.20
CA GLN A 230 12.89 -7.97 -8.18
C GLN A 230 14.10 -7.31 -7.50
N ALA A 231 15.13 -8.09 -7.17
CA ALA A 231 16.37 -7.61 -6.57
C ALA A 231 17.14 -6.67 -7.51
N ASP A 232 17.17 -6.99 -8.80
CA ASP A 232 17.79 -6.16 -9.83
C ASP A 232 17.04 -4.84 -10.03
N TYR A 233 15.70 -4.87 -10.03
CA TYR A 233 14.90 -3.65 -10.10
C TYR A 233 15.14 -2.74 -8.89
N LEU A 234 15.29 -3.33 -7.70
CA LEU A 234 15.67 -2.57 -6.52
C LEU A 234 17.05 -1.92 -6.70
N LEU A 235 18.07 -2.66 -7.12
CA LEU A 235 19.40 -2.11 -7.39
C LEU A 235 19.35 -0.96 -8.43
N TYR A 236 18.59 -1.14 -9.51
CA TYR A 236 18.34 -0.10 -10.51
C TYR A 236 17.82 1.20 -9.88
N LEU A 237 16.76 1.12 -9.09
CA LEU A 237 16.15 2.28 -8.43
C LEU A 237 17.09 2.93 -7.40
N LEU A 238 17.90 2.12 -6.69
CA LEU A 238 18.89 2.66 -5.74
C LEU A 238 20.00 3.42 -6.46
N ASN A 239 20.50 2.91 -7.58
CA ASN A 239 21.53 3.59 -8.36
C ASN A 239 21.06 4.94 -8.92
N LEU A 240 19.77 5.09 -9.23
CA LEU A 240 19.19 6.37 -9.63
C LEU A 240 19.11 7.38 -8.47
N GLN A 241 18.92 6.91 -7.24
CA GLN A 241 18.84 7.75 -6.04
C GLN A 241 20.22 8.05 -5.44
N ASP A 242 21.15 7.12 -5.55
CA ASP A 242 22.53 7.22 -5.07
C ASP A 242 23.50 6.56 -6.07
N PRO A 243 23.93 7.30 -7.11
CA PRO A 243 24.87 6.78 -8.12
C PRO A 243 26.24 6.38 -7.57
N LYS A 244 26.57 6.77 -6.33
CA LYS A 244 27.85 6.40 -5.70
C LYS A 244 27.79 5.01 -5.05
N GLY A 245 26.63 4.36 -4.98
CA GLY A 245 26.46 3.02 -4.43
C GLY A 245 26.66 2.94 -2.91
N LYS A 246 26.55 4.05 -2.17
CA LYS A 246 26.72 4.07 -0.70
C LYS A 246 25.65 3.24 0.01
N LEU A 247 24.46 3.13 -0.59
CA LEU A 247 23.35 2.36 -0.03
C LEU A 247 23.62 0.85 0.06
N TYR A 248 24.62 0.33 -0.66
CA TYR A 248 25.04 -1.08 -0.62
C TYR A 248 26.55 -1.25 -0.46
N SER A 249 27.26 -0.20 -0.04
CA SER A 249 28.73 -0.21 0.02
C SER A 249 29.32 -1.16 1.06
N GLU A 250 28.48 -1.72 1.94
CA GLU A 250 28.89 -2.76 2.89
C GLU A 250 29.09 -4.14 2.24
N TYR A 251 28.52 -4.32 1.04
CA TYR A 251 28.59 -5.56 0.26
C TYR A 251 29.58 -5.43 -0.91
N LEU A 252 29.70 -4.23 -1.50
CA LEU A 252 30.60 -3.94 -2.61
C LEU A 252 31.34 -2.60 -2.40
N PRO A 253 32.66 -2.54 -2.64
CA PRO A 253 33.43 -1.30 -2.46
C PRO A 253 33.22 -0.26 -3.58
N HIS A 254 32.48 -0.60 -4.63
CA HIS A 254 32.18 0.26 -5.76
C HIS A 254 30.72 0.07 -6.21
N PRO A 255 30.13 1.05 -6.91
CA PRO A 255 28.81 0.89 -7.50
C PRO A 255 28.80 -0.14 -8.64
N THR A 256 27.64 -0.78 -8.88
CA THR A 256 27.46 -1.77 -9.95
C THR A 256 26.04 -1.73 -10.55
N ASN A 257 25.92 -2.13 -11.81
CA ASN A 257 24.63 -2.45 -12.46
C ASN A 257 24.39 -3.96 -12.53
N SER A 258 25.34 -4.79 -12.12
CA SER A 258 25.23 -6.25 -12.11
C SER A 258 24.58 -6.71 -10.80
N ILE A 259 23.35 -7.22 -10.89
CA ILE A 259 22.70 -7.82 -9.72
C ILE A 259 23.49 -9.02 -9.20
N MET A 260 24.06 -9.84 -10.07
CA MET A 260 24.82 -11.03 -9.68
C MET A 260 26.05 -10.69 -8.86
N GLU A 261 26.75 -9.60 -9.22
CA GLU A 261 27.88 -9.12 -8.45
C GLU A 261 27.46 -8.65 -7.05
N LEU A 262 26.35 -7.92 -6.94
CA LEU A 262 25.81 -7.51 -5.64
C LEU A 262 25.38 -8.71 -4.80
N LEU A 263 24.68 -9.68 -5.38
CA LEU A 263 24.24 -10.87 -4.66
C LEU A 263 25.42 -11.72 -4.19
N HIS A 264 26.49 -11.82 -4.98
CA HIS A 264 27.75 -12.45 -4.57
C HIS A 264 28.39 -11.72 -3.39
N GLY A 265 28.48 -10.38 -3.43
CA GLY A 265 28.99 -9.57 -2.31
C GLY A 265 28.16 -9.73 -1.04
N ILE A 266 26.83 -9.86 -1.16
CA ILE A 266 25.93 -10.18 -0.05
C ILE A 266 26.20 -11.59 0.50
N ALA A 267 26.34 -12.59 -0.38
CA ALA A 267 26.64 -13.97 0.01
C ALA A 267 27.98 -14.07 0.76
N LYS A 268 29.00 -13.37 0.26
CA LYS A 268 30.32 -13.24 0.91
C LYS A 268 30.21 -12.63 2.30
N LYS A 269 29.48 -11.51 2.43
CA LYS A 269 29.28 -10.83 3.72
C LYS A 269 28.54 -11.69 4.74
N ARG A 270 27.69 -12.60 4.26
CA ARG A 270 26.90 -13.53 5.07
C ARG A 270 27.59 -14.85 5.35
N ASP A 271 28.79 -15.07 4.80
CA ASP A 271 29.55 -16.32 4.93
C ASP A 271 28.76 -17.56 4.44
N VAL A 272 28.11 -17.44 3.27
CA VAL A 272 27.31 -18.51 2.66
C VAL A 272 27.78 -18.90 1.25
N LEU A 273 28.99 -18.50 0.88
CA LEU A 273 29.62 -18.95 -0.37
C LEU A 273 30.04 -20.42 -0.25
N LYS A 274 29.93 -21.15 -1.35
CA LYS A 274 30.37 -22.54 -1.46
C LYS A 274 31.37 -22.67 -2.60
N MET A 275 32.36 -23.54 -2.42
CA MET A 275 33.27 -23.92 -3.50
C MET A 275 32.72 -25.14 -4.22
N THR A 276 32.48 -25.01 -5.50
CA THR A 276 31.87 -26.07 -6.33
C THR A 276 32.64 -26.25 -7.62
N LYS A 277 32.59 -27.47 -8.17
CA LYS A 277 33.15 -27.75 -9.49
C LYS A 277 32.25 -27.16 -10.57
N PRO A 278 32.76 -26.32 -11.49
CA PRO A 278 31.98 -25.83 -12.62
C PRO A 278 31.46 -26.94 -13.53
N LEU A 279 30.49 -26.60 -14.36
CA LEU A 279 30.03 -27.48 -15.43
C LEU A 279 31.19 -27.71 -16.41
N HIS A 280 31.54 -28.97 -16.68
CA HIS A 280 32.73 -29.39 -17.45
C HIS A 280 34.09 -29.27 -16.75
N TRP A 281 34.12 -29.19 -15.42
CA TRP A 281 35.36 -29.17 -14.64
C TRP A 281 36.28 -30.37 -14.91
N SER A 282 37.57 -30.08 -15.10
CA SER A 282 38.64 -31.08 -15.22
C SER A 282 39.58 -31.08 -14.01
N VAL A 283 40.23 -32.23 -13.76
CA VAL A 283 41.21 -32.37 -12.67
C VAL A 283 42.35 -31.37 -12.87
N GLY A 284 42.55 -30.49 -11.89
CA GLY A 284 43.55 -29.41 -11.92
C GLY A 284 42.96 -28.01 -12.13
N GLU A 285 41.68 -27.89 -12.49
CA GLU A 285 41.00 -26.61 -12.63
C GLU A 285 40.51 -26.07 -11.27
N PRO A 286 40.51 -24.72 -11.08
CA PRO A 286 40.03 -24.11 -9.85
C PRO A 286 38.54 -24.39 -9.60
N LEU A 287 38.15 -24.43 -8.33
CA LEU A 287 36.75 -24.42 -7.94
C LEU A 287 36.16 -23.02 -8.13
N GLU A 288 34.85 -22.96 -8.38
CA GLU A 288 34.11 -21.71 -8.47
C GLU A 288 33.30 -21.45 -7.21
N GLU A 289 33.19 -20.18 -6.85
CA GLU A 289 32.29 -19.71 -5.79
C GLU A 289 30.84 -19.71 -6.28
N THR A 290 29.98 -20.44 -5.58
CA THR A 290 28.53 -20.45 -5.81
C THR A 290 27.74 -20.10 -4.56
N PHE A 291 26.50 -19.65 -4.75
CA PHE A 291 25.58 -19.30 -3.67
C PHE A 291 24.12 -19.50 -4.10
N ASP A 292 23.21 -19.52 -3.12
CA ASP A 292 21.76 -19.53 -3.38
C ASP A 292 21.29 -18.14 -3.85
N GLU A 293 21.19 -17.96 -5.16
CA GLU A 293 20.80 -16.71 -5.80
C GLU A 293 19.42 -16.22 -5.35
N LEU A 294 18.43 -17.14 -5.34
CA LEU A 294 17.06 -16.83 -4.95
C LEU A 294 17.00 -16.43 -3.46
N GLY A 295 17.73 -17.13 -2.61
CA GLY A 295 17.86 -16.81 -1.19
C GLY A 295 18.48 -15.43 -0.96
N MET A 296 19.57 -15.11 -1.67
CA MET A 296 20.24 -13.81 -1.54
C MET A 296 19.40 -12.66 -2.11
N ALA A 297 18.73 -12.87 -3.23
CA ALA A 297 17.81 -11.89 -3.81
C ALA A 297 16.64 -11.59 -2.86
N ASN A 298 16.03 -12.63 -2.29
CA ASN A 298 14.99 -12.46 -1.27
C ASN A 298 15.52 -11.76 -0.02
N HIS A 299 16.73 -12.11 0.44
CA HIS A 299 17.35 -11.45 1.58
C HIS A 299 17.53 -9.95 1.32
N TRP A 300 18.14 -9.60 0.19
CA TRP A 300 18.35 -8.23 -0.27
C TRP A 300 17.04 -7.43 -0.26
N VAL A 301 16.03 -7.92 -0.98
CA VAL A 301 14.74 -7.24 -1.09
C VAL A 301 14.06 -7.10 0.28
N ASN A 302 14.18 -8.11 1.15
CA ASN A 302 13.57 -8.08 2.48
C ASN A 302 14.18 -7.02 3.42
N LEU A 303 15.47 -6.70 3.28
CA LEU A 303 16.10 -5.63 4.05
C LEU A 303 15.41 -4.29 3.81
N TRP A 304 15.11 -3.99 2.54
CA TRP A 304 14.43 -2.78 2.10
C TRP A 304 12.92 -2.79 2.34
N LYS A 305 12.27 -3.95 2.21
CA LYS A 305 10.86 -4.13 2.55
C LYS A 305 10.59 -3.86 4.03
N GLN A 306 11.41 -4.42 4.90
CA GLN A 306 11.25 -4.34 6.36
C GLN A 306 11.79 -3.04 6.95
N GLY A 307 12.86 -2.49 6.36
CA GLY A 307 13.41 -1.19 6.79
C GLY A 307 13.90 -1.17 8.24
N LYS A 308 14.43 -2.30 8.74
CA LYS A 308 14.86 -2.46 10.15
C LYS A 308 16.01 -1.54 10.56
N SER A 309 16.70 -0.94 9.59
CA SER A 309 17.81 0.00 9.81
C SER A 309 17.53 1.31 9.08
N PRO A 310 17.91 2.47 9.65
CA PRO A 310 17.72 3.77 9.01
C PRO A 310 18.35 3.93 7.61
N LYS A 311 19.31 3.06 7.24
CA LYS A 311 19.91 3.06 5.90
C LYS A 311 19.00 2.48 4.81
N TYR A 312 18.06 1.61 5.18
CA TYR A 312 17.14 0.97 4.23
C TYR A 312 15.89 1.82 4.03
N LYS A 313 16.09 3.02 3.47
CA LYS A 313 15.03 3.97 3.12
C LYS A 313 15.19 4.39 1.67
N GLY A 314 14.09 4.41 0.92
CA GLY A 314 14.14 4.73 -0.49
C GLY A 314 12.77 4.92 -1.12
N LEU A 315 12.80 5.34 -2.39
CA LEU A 315 11.66 5.37 -3.29
C LEU A 315 11.73 4.18 -4.25
N PHE A 316 10.56 3.64 -4.58
CA PHE A 316 10.36 2.50 -5.46
C PHE A 316 9.45 2.80 -6.66
N ASP A 317 9.08 4.08 -6.84
CA ASP A 317 8.45 4.59 -8.06
C ASP A 317 9.45 5.43 -8.86
N LEU A 318 9.62 5.10 -10.13
CA LEU A 318 10.52 5.82 -11.02
C LEU A 318 10.11 7.30 -11.14
N SER A 319 8.82 7.58 -11.36
CA SER A 319 8.27 8.94 -11.42
C SER A 319 8.49 9.76 -10.14
N ALA A 320 8.53 9.12 -8.97
CA ALA A 320 8.87 9.80 -7.73
C ALA A 320 10.37 10.10 -7.62
N ILE A 321 11.23 9.18 -8.09
CA ILE A 321 12.69 9.33 -8.09
C ILE A 321 13.13 10.46 -9.03
N VAL A 322 12.55 10.55 -10.21
CA VAL A 322 12.86 11.61 -11.19
C VAL A 322 12.09 12.91 -10.96
N GLU A 323 11.37 13.02 -9.83
CA GLU A 323 10.59 14.19 -9.43
C GLU A 323 9.60 14.69 -10.51
N THR A 324 8.84 13.77 -11.11
CA THR A 324 7.80 14.09 -12.10
C THR A 324 6.89 15.21 -11.59
N ASN A 325 6.66 16.23 -12.41
CA ASN A 325 5.85 17.38 -12.05
C ASN A 325 4.36 17.03 -11.86
N GLY A 326 3.58 17.95 -11.30
CA GLY A 326 2.17 17.72 -10.97
C GLY A 326 1.22 17.63 -12.18
N GLU A 327 1.63 18.11 -13.36
CA GLU A 327 0.83 18.03 -14.60
C GLU A 327 0.98 16.63 -15.21
N ALA A 328 2.21 16.19 -15.44
CA ALA A 328 2.50 14.85 -15.95
C ALA A 328 1.98 13.75 -15.02
N LEU A 329 2.03 13.95 -13.69
CA LEU A 329 1.42 13.01 -12.77
C LEU A 329 -0.10 12.89 -12.96
N ARG A 330 -0.78 14.00 -13.26
CA ARG A 330 -2.22 14.00 -13.50
C ARG A 330 -2.58 13.33 -14.80
N GLU A 331 -1.78 13.52 -15.85
CA GLU A 331 -1.94 12.75 -17.09
C GLU A 331 -1.82 11.25 -16.82
N ILE A 332 -0.83 10.81 -16.02
CA ILE A 332 -0.69 9.40 -15.62
C ILE A 332 -1.95 8.90 -14.91
N PHE A 333 -2.49 9.66 -13.96
CA PHE A 333 -3.71 9.25 -13.25
C PHE A 333 -4.96 9.31 -14.12
N GLN A 334 -5.05 10.24 -15.06
CA GLN A 334 -6.16 10.35 -16.00
C GLN A 334 -6.18 9.18 -16.98
N GLN A 335 -5.03 8.84 -17.56
CA GLN A 335 -4.88 7.65 -18.41
C GLN A 335 -5.24 6.37 -17.64
N GLU A 336 -4.81 6.26 -16.38
CA GLU A 336 -5.15 5.11 -15.55
C GLU A 336 -6.65 5.05 -15.20
N LYS A 337 -7.30 6.20 -14.98
CA LYS A 337 -8.76 6.30 -14.80
C LYS A 337 -9.51 5.83 -16.05
N GLU A 338 -9.08 6.26 -17.24
CA GLU A 338 -9.66 5.84 -18.52
C GLU A 338 -9.48 4.32 -18.75
N ARG A 339 -8.27 3.81 -18.51
CA ARG A 339 -7.95 2.38 -18.60
C ARG A 339 -8.81 1.55 -17.65
N VAL A 340 -8.96 1.96 -16.39
CA VAL A 340 -9.81 1.25 -15.42
C VAL A 340 -11.30 1.42 -15.74
N GLY A 341 -11.70 2.58 -16.28
CA GLY A 341 -13.08 2.88 -16.67
C GLY A 341 -13.61 1.99 -17.78
N THR A 342 -12.75 1.61 -18.74
CA THR A 342 -13.08 0.68 -19.83
C THR A 342 -13.15 -0.78 -19.41
N MET A 343 -12.72 -1.13 -18.20
CA MET A 343 -12.85 -2.50 -17.70
C MET A 343 -14.32 -2.79 -17.35
N ASN A 344 -14.81 -4.01 -17.65
CA ASN A 344 -16.16 -4.55 -17.34
C ASN A 344 -16.47 -4.69 -15.82
N ILE A 345 -15.83 -3.87 -15.02
CA ILE A 345 -16.08 -3.64 -13.60
C ILE A 345 -17.23 -2.63 -13.47
N SER A 346 -17.36 -1.73 -14.45
CA SER A 346 -18.38 -0.69 -14.54
C SER A 346 -19.79 -1.29 -14.57
N GLU A 347 -20.13 -2.09 -15.59
CA GLU A 347 -21.51 -2.51 -15.88
C GLU A 347 -22.21 -3.13 -14.66
N LYS A 348 -21.57 -4.05 -13.93
CA LYS A 348 -22.21 -4.69 -12.76
C LYS A 348 -22.33 -3.79 -11.53
N ILE A 349 -21.46 -2.79 -11.39
CA ILE A 349 -21.49 -1.83 -10.28
C ILE A 349 -22.49 -0.71 -10.59
N THR A 350 -22.47 -0.16 -11.81
CA THR A 350 -23.43 0.83 -12.30
C THR A 350 -24.85 0.25 -12.38
N ASP A 351 -25.00 -1.02 -12.76
CA ASP A 351 -26.29 -1.71 -12.71
C ASP A 351 -26.82 -1.90 -11.28
N SER A 352 -25.92 -1.92 -10.27
CA SER A 352 -26.29 -2.09 -8.87
C SER A 352 -26.47 -0.78 -8.10
N LEU A 353 -25.79 0.29 -8.49
CA LEU A 353 -25.66 1.54 -7.70
C LEU A 353 -26.03 2.81 -8.50
N GLY A 354 -26.39 2.70 -9.78
CA GLY A 354 -26.60 3.89 -10.64
C GLY A 354 -25.29 4.62 -10.96
N ASN A 355 -25.31 5.52 -11.96
CA ASN A 355 -24.13 6.27 -12.40
C ASN A 355 -23.65 7.33 -11.38
N ASP A 356 -24.49 7.67 -10.41
CA ASP A 356 -24.30 8.68 -9.36
C ASP A 356 -24.22 8.08 -7.94
N GLY A 357 -24.27 6.74 -7.82
CA GLY A 357 -24.31 6.06 -6.53
C GLY A 357 -25.67 6.06 -5.82
N SER A 358 -26.76 6.49 -6.48
CA SER A 358 -28.12 6.56 -5.92
C SER A 358 -29.06 5.39 -6.29
N GLY A 359 -28.54 4.37 -6.97
CA GLY A 359 -29.32 3.33 -7.66
C GLY A 359 -30.34 2.60 -6.78
N LYS A 360 -31.58 2.54 -7.26
CA LYS A 360 -32.69 1.77 -6.67
C LYS A 360 -32.43 0.26 -6.80
N GLU A 361 -32.57 -0.46 -5.69
CA GLU A 361 -32.50 -1.93 -5.62
C GLU A 361 -33.45 -2.57 -6.65
N LYS A 362 -32.90 -3.27 -7.66
CA LYS A 362 -33.70 -4.22 -8.44
C LYS A 362 -34.02 -5.41 -7.54
N HIS A 363 -35.31 -5.75 -7.41
CA HIS A 363 -35.81 -6.92 -6.68
C HIS A 363 -35.10 -8.20 -7.14
N ARG A 364 -34.03 -8.60 -6.44
CA ARG A 364 -33.36 -9.88 -6.65
C ARG A 364 -34.13 -10.96 -5.88
N LYS A 365 -34.56 -12.03 -6.57
CA LYS A 365 -35.14 -13.21 -5.91
C LYS A 365 -34.11 -13.81 -4.96
N ARG A 366 -34.41 -13.77 -3.65
CA ARG A 366 -33.54 -14.27 -2.56
C ARG A 366 -33.26 -15.76 -2.70
N THR A 367 -31.98 -16.14 -2.60
CA THR A 367 -31.53 -17.53 -2.68
C THR A 367 -31.61 -18.24 -1.32
N ALA A 368 -31.52 -19.57 -1.32
CA ALA A 368 -31.50 -20.37 -0.08
C ALA A 368 -30.31 -20.00 0.83
N LYS A 369 -29.16 -19.63 0.25
CA LYS A 369 -27.98 -19.15 0.99
C LYS A 369 -28.22 -17.81 1.70
N ASP A 370 -29.00 -16.92 1.10
CA ASP A 370 -29.34 -15.63 1.73
C ASP A 370 -30.25 -15.85 2.96
N ARG A 371 -31.16 -16.83 2.88
CA ARG A 371 -32.02 -17.23 4.02
C ARG A 371 -31.22 -17.90 5.13
N GLU A 372 -30.23 -18.72 4.77
CA GLU A 372 -29.32 -19.36 5.74
C GLU A 372 -28.44 -18.32 6.46
N TYR A 373 -27.98 -17.29 5.74
CA TYR A 373 -27.24 -16.16 6.31
C TYR A 373 -28.11 -15.32 7.28
N ASP A 374 -29.36 -15.04 6.90
CA ASP A 374 -30.34 -14.35 7.76
C ASP A 374 -30.68 -15.18 9.02
N LEU A 375 -30.80 -16.51 8.90
CA LEU A 375 -31.03 -17.42 10.03
C LEU A 375 -29.85 -17.43 11.01
N LYS A 376 -28.61 -17.39 10.52
CA LYS A 376 -27.41 -17.26 11.37
C LYS A 376 -27.34 -15.90 12.09
N ASN A 377 -27.82 -14.82 11.46
CA ASN A 377 -27.82 -13.49 12.06
C ASN A 377 -29.02 -13.21 12.97
N ARG A 378 -30.10 -14.02 12.92
CA ARG A 378 -31.24 -13.93 13.85
C ARG A 378 -30.91 -14.37 15.28
N LEU A 379 -29.83 -15.13 15.50
CA LEU A 379 -29.36 -15.50 16.83
C LEU A 379 -28.74 -14.33 17.64
N PHE A 380 -28.61 -13.14 17.03
CA PHE A 380 -28.12 -11.91 17.70
C PHE A 380 -29.16 -10.79 17.75
N LYS A 381 -30.45 -11.12 17.63
CA LYS A 381 -31.55 -10.22 17.98
C LYS A 381 -32.42 -10.83 19.07
N ILE A 382 -31.91 -10.82 20.30
CA ILE A 382 -32.66 -10.59 21.54
C ILE A 382 -31.84 -9.58 22.34
#